data_AF-V8PD60-F1
#
_entry.id   AF-V8PD60-F1
#
_cell.length_a   1.000
_cell.length_b   1.000
_cell.length_c   1.000
_cell.angle_alpha   90.00
_cell.angle_beta   90.00
_cell.angle_gamma   90.00
#
_symmetry.space_group_name_H-M   'P 1'
#
loop_
_entity.id
_entity.type
_entity.pdbx_description
1 polymer ?
#
loop_
_entity_poly.entity_id
_entity_poly.type
_entity_poly.pdbx_seq_one_letter_code
_entity_poly.pdbx_strand_id
1 'polypeptide(L)'
;MLCSAYKEKMKELSMLSLICSCFYPESRNLNIYTYDDMEVKHINKRASGQAFELILKPPSPSQEAQVLKQLAEKREHEREVLQKAVEENNNFSKMAEEKLILKMEQIKENREANLAALIERLQEKERHAAEVRRNKELQI
;
A
#
# COMPACT_ATOMS: atom_id res chain seq x y z
N MET A 1 30.08 4.13 0.81
CA MET A 1 29.20 4.17 2.00
C MET A 1 28.90 5.58 2.51
N LEU A 2 29.84 6.53 2.49
CA LEU A 2 29.61 7.92 2.94
C LEU A 2 28.50 8.68 2.17
N CYS A 3 28.27 8.38 0.89
CA CYS A 3 27.25 9.06 0.08
C CYS A 3 25.80 8.72 0.52
N SER A 4 25.55 7.50 1.03
CA SER A 4 24.20 7.08 1.43
C SER A 4 23.80 7.67 2.77
N ALA A 5 24.70 7.61 3.76
CA ALA A 5 24.46 8.16 5.10
C ALA A 5 24.35 9.70 5.08
N TYR A 6 25.14 10.36 4.23
CA TYR A 6 25.04 11.81 4.02
C TYR A 6 23.72 12.21 3.35
N LYS A 7 23.24 11.41 2.39
CA LYS A 7 21.94 11.60 1.72
C LYS A 7 20.75 11.45 2.67
N GLU A 8 20.82 10.51 3.61
CA GLU A 8 19.78 10.34 4.64
C GLU A 8 19.80 11.48 5.66
N LYS A 9 20.99 11.90 6.13
CA LYS A 9 21.13 13.02 7.08
C LYS A 9 20.67 14.35 6.51
N MET A 10 20.84 14.57 5.20
CA MET A 10 20.33 15.76 4.53
C MET A 10 18.80 15.86 4.60
N LYS A 11 18.06 14.75 4.48
CA LYS A 11 16.59 14.76 4.51
C LYS A 11 15.98 15.19 5.85
N GLU A 12 16.72 15.07 6.95
CA GLU A 12 16.25 15.41 8.30
C GLU A 12 16.44 16.89 8.66
N LEU A 13 17.23 17.65 7.88
CA LEU A 13 17.39 19.09 8.13
C LEU A 13 16.22 19.88 7.53
N SER A 14 15.38 20.40 8.43
CA SER A 14 14.18 21.25 8.27
C SER A 14 14.28 22.46 7.31
N MET A 15 15.36 22.65 6.56
CA MET A 15 15.63 23.76 5.63
C MET A 15 15.76 23.36 4.14
N LEU A 16 15.70 22.06 3.80
CA LEU A 16 15.70 21.60 2.40
C LEU A 16 14.41 21.93 1.63
N SER A 17 13.37 22.41 2.30
CA SER A 17 12.13 22.91 1.68
C SER A 17 12.37 24.12 0.77
N LEU A 18 13.50 24.82 0.90
CA LEU A 18 13.72 26.08 0.20
C LEU A 18 14.78 26.08 -0.92
N ILE A 19 15.77 25.17 -0.96
CA ILE A 19 17.02 25.48 -1.71
C ILE A 19 17.46 24.49 -2.81
N CYS A 20 16.85 23.31 -3.06
CA CYS A 20 17.38 22.52 -4.19
C CYS A 20 16.38 21.63 -4.94
N SER A 21 15.97 22.12 -6.12
CA SER A 21 15.31 21.35 -7.17
C SER A 21 16.15 20.15 -7.67
N CYS A 22 17.46 20.14 -7.43
CA CYS A 22 18.35 19.05 -7.84
C CYS A 22 18.27 17.80 -6.94
N PHE A 23 17.73 17.91 -5.71
CA PHE A 23 17.63 16.79 -4.76
C PHE A 23 16.20 16.25 -4.58
N TYR A 24 15.19 17.09 -4.84
CA TYR A 24 13.79 16.69 -4.95
C TYR A 24 13.27 17.15 -6.31
N PRO A 25 13.32 16.30 -7.36
CA PRO A 25 12.59 16.52 -8.60
C PRO A 25 11.10 16.22 -8.35
N GLU A 26 10.52 16.82 -7.32
CA GLU A 26 9.09 17.02 -7.32
C GLU A 26 8.86 17.98 -8.47
N SER A 27 8.23 17.47 -9.53
CA SER A 27 7.79 18.26 -10.66
C SER A 27 6.79 19.28 -10.14
N ARG A 28 7.29 20.38 -9.58
CA ARG A 28 6.53 21.62 -9.44
C ARG A 28 5.97 21.84 -10.83
N ASN A 29 4.66 21.85 -10.95
CA ASN A 29 3.99 21.85 -12.25
C ASN A 29 4.45 23.11 -12.99
N LEU A 30 5.47 22.98 -13.86
CA LEU A 30 6.13 24.10 -14.54
C LEU A 30 5.22 24.70 -15.64
N ASN A 31 4.05 24.11 -15.87
CA ASN A 31 3.04 24.58 -16.81
C ASN A 31 2.26 25.81 -16.31
N ILE A 32 2.70 26.48 -15.23
CA ILE A 32 2.09 27.74 -14.81
C ILE A 32 2.31 28.84 -15.86
N TYR A 33 3.43 28.79 -16.59
CA TYR A 33 3.74 29.75 -17.64
C TYR A 33 3.85 29.03 -18.98
N THR A 34 3.03 29.47 -19.92
CA THR A 34 3.09 29.06 -21.33
C THR A 34 3.93 30.05 -22.12
N TYR A 35 4.42 29.67 -23.30
CA TYR A 35 5.19 30.57 -24.17
C TYR A 35 4.38 31.82 -24.56
N ASP A 36 3.05 31.71 -24.61
CA ASP A 36 2.12 32.80 -24.88
C ASP A 36 2.06 33.84 -23.75
N ASP A 37 2.54 33.49 -22.55
CA ASP A 37 2.62 34.38 -21.39
C ASP A 37 3.93 35.20 -21.36
N MET A 38 4.83 34.99 -22.33
CA MET A 38 6.07 35.75 -22.49
C MET A 38 5.93 36.80 -23.60
N GLU A 39 6.16 38.07 -23.26
CA GLU A 39 6.19 39.17 -24.24
C GLU A 39 7.60 39.77 -24.33
N VAL A 40 8.12 39.89 -25.56
CA VAL A 40 9.45 40.44 -25.83
C VAL A 40 9.32 41.82 -26.45
N LYS A 41 9.84 42.85 -25.77
CA LYS A 41 9.85 44.22 -26.28
C LYS A 41 11.27 44.63 -26.64
N HIS A 42 11.53 44.87 -27.91
CA HIS A 42 12.86 45.28 -28.38
C HIS A 42 13.18 46.71 -27.92
N ILE A 43 14.35 46.90 -27.31
CA ILE A 43 14.78 48.22 -26.81
C ILE A 43 15.78 48.85 -27.78
N ASN A 44 16.93 48.22 -28.04
CA ASN A 44 17.99 48.82 -28.87
C ASN A 44 18.85 47.77 -29.58
N LYS A 45 19.41 48.12 -30.76
CA LYS A 45 20.48 47.36 -31.42
C LYS A 45 21.74 48.22 -31.57
N ARG A 46 22.91 47.64 -31.28
CA ARG A 46 24.23 48.27 -31.40
C ARG A 46 25.18 47.31 -32.13
N ALA A 47 26.33 47.78 -32.59
CA ALA A 47 27.35 46.92 -33.21
C ALA A 47 27.83 45.79 -32.29
N SER A 48 27.73 45.97 -30.96
CA SER A 48 28.09 44.97 -29.94
C SER A 48 26.98 43.99 -29.58
N GLY A 49 25.73 44.16 -30.05
CA GLY A 49 24.63 43.25 -29.73
C GLY A 49 23.23 43.87 -29.75
N GLN A 50 22.25 43.09 -29.30
CA GLN A 50 20.84 43.50 -29.23
C GLN A 50 20.34 43.43 -27.78
N ALA A 51 19.48 44.37 -27.40
CA ALA A 51 18.83 44.43 -26.09
C ALA A 51 17.31 44.41 -26.23
N PHE A 52 16.65 43.64 -25.36
CA PHE A 52 15.19 43.50 -25.28
C PHE A 52 14.75 43.37 -23.82
N GLU A 53 13.50 43.71 -23.57
CA GLU A 53 12.78 43.51 -22.32
C GLU A 53 11.94 42.24 -22.43
N LEU A 54 11.94 41.40 -21.39
CA LEU A 54 11.03 40.27 -21.26
C LEU A 54 9.99 40.61 -20.20
N ILE A 55 8.73 40.65 -20.61
CA ILE A 55 7.58 40.87 -19.73
C ILE A 55 6.87 39.53 -19.57
N LEU A 56 6.80 39.05 -18.33
CA LEU A 56 6.01 37.86 -17.99
C LEU A 56 4.60 38.31 -17.60
N LYS A 57 3.60 37.80 -18.30
CA LYS A 57 2.20 38.00 -17.95
C LYS A 57 1.86 37.09 -16.76
N PRO A 58 1.11 37.59 -15.76
CA PRO A 58 0.56 36.70 -14.75
C PRO A 58 -0.38 35.71 -15.43
N PRO A 59 -0.43 34.44 -14.97
CA PRO A 59 -1.32 33.44 -15.53
C PRO A 59 -2.76 33.92 -15.48
N SER A 60 -3.53 33.62 -16.52
CA SER A 60 -4.93 33.99 -16.55
C SER A 60 -5.71 33.23 -15.47
N PRO A 61 -6.81 33.80 -14.92
CA PRO A 61 -7.65 33.10 -13.95
C PRO A 61 -8.16 31.74 -14.44
N SER A 62 -8.30 31.55 -15.76
CA SER A 62 -8.70 30.29 -16.38
C SER A 62 -7.62 29.21 -16.29
N GLN A 63 -6.36 29.57 -16.52
CA GLN A 63 -5.22 28.65 -16.38
C GLN A 63 -5.00 28.29 -14.91
N GLU A 64 -5.13 29.25 -13.99
CA GLU A 64 -5.03 29.00 -12.55
C GLU A 64 -6.09 27.99 -12.08
N ALA A 65 -7.34 28.16 -12.51
CA ALA A 65 -8.42 27.21 -12.20
C ALA A 65 -8.14 25.80 -12.73
N GLN A 66 -7.56 25.68 -13.93
CA GLN A 66 -7.20 24.38 -14.51
C GLN A 66 -6.08 23.69 -13.72
N VAL A 67 -5.06 24.43 -13.29
CA VAL A 67 -3.98 23.90 -12.46
C VAL A 67 -4.51 23.46 -11.10
N LEU A 68 -5.38 24.26 -10.47
CA LEU A 68 -6.01 23.90 -9.20
C LEU A 68 -6.86 22.63 -9.32
N LYS A 69 -7.58 22.46 -10.43
CA LYS A 69 -8.35 21.24 -10.70
C LYS A 69 -7.44 20.01 -10.79
N GLN A 70 -6.35 20.08 -11.55
CA GLN A 70 -5.39 18.97 -11.66
C GLN A 70 -4.74 18.64 -10.31
N LEU A 71 -4.43 19.65 -9.50
CA LEU A 71 -3.90 19.43 -8.15
C LEU A 71 -4.94 18.77 -7.24
N ALA A 72 -6.21 19.14 -7.34
CA ALA A 72 -7.29 18.50 -6.58
C ALA A 72 -7.46 17.03 -6.97
N GLU A 73 -7.47 16.72 -8.28
CA GLU A 73 -7.52 15.35 -8.82
C GLU A 73 -6.32 14.52 -8.33
N LYS A 74 -5.11 15.08 -8.36
CA LYS A 74 -3.91 14.38 -7.86
C LYS A 74 -4.01 14.09 -6.37
N ARG A 75 -4.49 15.04 -5.56
CA ARG A 75 -4.68 14.84 -4.11
C ARG A 75 -5.75 13.80 -3.82
N GLU A 76 -6.78 13.69 -4.65
CA GLU A 76 -7.78 12.65 -4.54
C GLU A 76 -7.18 11.28 -4.84
N HIS A 77 -6.45 11.16 -5.94
CA HIS A 77 -5.75 9.92 -6.27
C HIS A 77 -4.77 9.47 -5.18
N GLU A 78 -3.99 10.40 -4.59
CA GLU A 78 -3.10 10.09 -3.46
C GLU A 78 -3.88 9.51 -2.26
N ARG A 79 -5.07 10.04 -1.95
CA ARG A 79 -5.94 9.49 -0.89
C ARG A 79 -6.44 8.10 -1.23
N GLU A 80 -6.89 7.88 -2.47
CA GLU A 80 -7.39 6.58 -2.94
C GLU A 80 -6.31 5.50 -2.84
N VAL A 81 -5.08 5.82 -3.26
CA VAL A 81 -3.94 4.88 -3.19
C VAL A 81 -3.64 4.50 -1.74
N LEU A 82 -3.62 5.47 -0.81
CA LEU A 82 -3.41 5.21 0.61
C LEU A 82 -4.54 4.37 1.21
N GLN A 83 -5.79 4.69 0.89
CA GLN A 83 -6.95 3.94 1.36
C GLN A 83 -6.91 2.50 0.86
N LYS A 84 -6.60 2.30 -0.42
CA LYS A 84 -6.49 0.97 -1.02
C LYS A 84 -5.38 0.14 -0.37
N ALA A 85 -4.22 0.73 -0.09
CA ALA A 85 -3.14 0.03 0.59
C ALA A 85 -3.55 -0.45 1.99
N VAL A 86 -4.28 0.38 2.74
CA VAL A 86 -4.82 0.02 4.07
C VAL A 86 -5.86 -1.10 3.94
N GLU A 87 -6.77 -1.00 2.97
CA GLU A 87 -7.81 -2.01 2.74
C GLU A 87 -7.23 -3.37 2.36
N GLU A 88 -6.26 -3.41 1.44
CA GLU A 88 -5.57 -4.64 1.04
C GLU A 88 -4.84 -5.28 2.23
N ASN A 89 -4.17 -4.48 3.06
CA ASN A 89 -3.49 -4.97 4.26
C ASN A 89 -4.47 -5.57 5.29
N ASN A 90 -5.60 -4.90 5.50
CA ASN A 90 -6.66 -5.39 6.39
C ASN A 90 -7.28 -6.69 5.85
N ASN A 91 -7.52 -6.76 4.54
CA ASN A 91 -8.05 -7.97 3.89
C ASN A 91 -7.09 -9.15 4.00
N PHE A 92 -5.79 -8.92 3.79
CA PHE A 92 -4.78 -9.97 3.99
C PHE A 92 -4.80 -10.51 5.42
N SER A 93 -4.85 -9.61 6.40
CA SER A 93 -4.87 -9.96 7.82
C SER A 93 -6.12 -10.78 8.18
N LYS A 94 -7.29 -10.34 7.71
CA LYS A 94 -8.56 -11.05 7.90
C LYS A 94 -8.55 -12.45 7.29
N MET A 95 -8.12 -12.59 6.03
CA MET A 95 -8.04 -13.89 5.37
C MET A 95 -7.06 -14.85 6.07
N ALA A 96 -5.94 -14.33 6.58
CA ALA A 96 -4.98 -15.14 7.33
C ALA A 96 -5.58 -15.66 8.64
N GLU A 97 -6.32 -14.81 9.35
CA GLU A 97 -7.02 -15.17 10.59
C GLU A 97 -8.11 -16.22 10.34
N GLU A 98 -9.00 -15.99 9.37
CA GLU A 98 -10.05 -16.94 8.99
C GLU A 98 -9.48 -18.31 8.60
N LYS A 99 -8.39 -18.32 7.82
CA LYS A 99 -7.71 -19.55 7.42
C LYS A 99 -7.09 -20.28 8.61
N LEU A 100 -6.57 -19.56 9.60
CA LEU A 100 -6.02 -20.16 10.81
C LEU A 100 -7.14 -20.80 11.64
N ILE A 101 -8.25 -20.09 11.84
CA ILE A 101 -9.43 -20.59 12.57
C ILE A 101 -9.93 -21.88 11.95
N LEU A 102 -10.19 -21.88 10.64
CA LEU A 102 -10.65 -23.07 9.91
C LEU A 102 -9.69 -24.26 10.07
N LYS A 103 -8.38 -24.02 10.02
CA LYS A 103 -7.39 -25.09 10.24
C LYS A 103 -7.39 -25.62 11.67
N MET A 104 -7.56 -24.74 12.67
CA MET A 104 -7.64 -25.16 14.07
C MET A 104 -8.89 -26.01 14.33
N GLU A 105 -10.03 -25.63 13.76
CA GLU A 105 -11.28 -26.40 13.84
C GLU A 105 -11.13 -27.76 13.16
N GLN A 106 -10.60 -27.79 11.94
CA GLN A 106 -10.38 -29.04 11.22
C GLN A 106 -9.42 -29.99 11.97
N ILE A 107 -8.34 -29.46 12.56
CA ILE A 107 -7.41 -30.27 13.36
C ILE A 107 -8.11 -30.83 14.61
N LYS A 108 -8.96 -30.03 15.25
CA LYS A 108 -9.74 -30.45 16.41
C LYS A 108 -10.70 -31.57 16.04
N GLU A 109 -11.51 -31.38 14.99
CA GLU A 109 -12.46 -32.39 14.50
C GLU A 109 -11.75 -33.70 14.10
N ASN A 110 -10.63 -33.61 13.37
CA ASN A 110 -9.84 -34.78 13.01
C ASN A 110 -9.32 -35.53 14.24
N ARG A 111 -8.88 -34.80 15.27
CA ARG A 111 -8.40 -35.40 16.52
C ARG A 111 -9.54 -36.10 17.26
N GLU A 112 -10.70 -35.46 17.34
CA GLU A 112 -11.91 -36.02 17.97
C GLU A 112 -12.39 -37.27 17.23
N ALA A 113 -12.44 -37.24 15.90
CA ALA A 113 -12.81 -38.40 15.09
C ALA A 113 -11.84 -39.57 15.28
N ASN A 114 -10.53 -39.31 15.32
CA ASN A 114 -9.51 -40.33 15.57
C ASN A 114 -9.65 -40.96 16.96
N LEU A 115 -9.91 -40.14 17.99
CA LEU A 115 -10.12 -40.62 19.35
C LEU A 115 -11.43 -41.41 19.47
N ALA A 116 -12.51 -40.95 18.85
CA ALA A 116 -13.80 -41.63 18.83
C ALA A 116 -13.67 -43.02 18.17
N ALA A 117 -13.00 -43.11 17.03
CA ALA A 117 -12.75 -44.37 16.35
C ALA A 117 -11.90 -45.34 17.20
N LEU A 118 -10.94 -44.82 17.97
CA LEU A 118 -10.15 -45.65 18.89
C LEU A 118 -11.01 -46.19 20.04
N ILE A 119 -11.84 -45.33 20.63
CA ILE A 119 -12.75 -45.71 21.73
C ILE A 119 -13.75 -46.75 21.25
N GLU A 120 -14.35 -46.58 20.07
CA GLU A 120 -15.29 -47.53 19.50
C GLU A 120 -14.67 -48.92 19.32
N ARG A 121 -13.43 -49.00 18.83
CA ARG A 121 -12.69 -50.27 18.72
C ARG A 121 -12.44 -50.95 20.06
N LEU A 122 -12.21 -50.17 21.12
CA LEU A 122 -12.03 -50.71 22.47
C LEU A 122 -13.35 -51.22 23.04
N GLN A 123 -14.43 -50.45 22.90
CA GLN A 123 -15.77 -50.86 23.31
C GLN A 123 -16.22 -52.12 22.58
N GLU A 124 -15.88 -52.27 21.29
CA GLU A 124 -16.17 -53.49 20.54
C GLU A 124 -15.45 -54.72 21.11
N LYS A 125 -14.18 -54.56 21.50
CA LYS A 125 -13.43 -55.64 22.17
C LYS A 125 -14.05 -56.00 23.53
N GLU A 126 -14.55 -55.02 24.28
CA GLU A 126 -15.24 -55.26 25.55
C GLU A 126 -16.57 -56.01 25.35
N ARG A 127 -17.37 -55.60 24.35
CA ARG A 127 -18.61 -56.28 23.97
C ARG A 127 -18.34 -57.73 23.59
N HIS A 128 -17.35 -57.96 22.74
CA HIS A 128 -16.94 -59.30 22.34
C HIS A 128 -16.48 -60.14 23.53
N ALA A 129 -15.65 -59.60 24.41
CA ALA A 129 -15.21 -60.30 25.62
C ALA A 129 -16.39 -60.69 26.54
N ALA A 130 -17.41 -59.83 26.67
CA ALA A 130 -18.61 -60.12 27.43
C ALA A 130 -19.48 -61.20 26.78
N GLU A 131 -19.58 -61.21 25.46
CA GLU A 131 -20.26 -62.27 24.71
C GLU A 131 -19.56 -63.63 24.90
N VAL A 132 -18.22 -63.68 24.78
CA VAL A 132 -17.45 -64.91 25.01
C VAL A 132 -17.68 -65.46 26.42
N ARG A 133 -17.74 -64.61 27.45
CA ARG A 133 -18.05 -65.03 28.83
C ARG A 133 -19.44 -65.65 28.94
N ARG A 134 -20.47 -64.99 28.38
CA ARG A 134 -21.85 -65.50 28.36
C ARG A 134 -21.97 -66.83 27.62
N ASN A 135 -21.33 -66.96 26.46
CA ASN A 135 -21.37 -68.20 25.68
C ASN A 135 -20.74 -69.37 26.43
N LYS A 136 -19.69 -69.12 27.22
CA LYS A 136 -19.09 -70.13 28.09
C LYS A 136 -20.04 -70.59 29.20
N GLU A 137 -20.80 -69.68 29.80
CA GLU A 137 -21.80 -69.99 30.83
C GLU A 137 -22.96 -70.83 30.29
N LEU A 138 -23.34 -70.64 29.03
CA LEU A 138 -24.41 -71.39 28.36
C LEU A 138 -24.00 -72.82 27.92
N GLN A 139 -22.71 -73.15 27.95
CA GLN A 139 -22.19 -74.48 27.58
C GLN A 139 -21.95 -75.40 28.78
N ILE A 140 -22.33 -74.98 29.99
CA ILE A 140 -22.30 -75.77 31.24
C ILE A 140 -23.72 -76.22 31.56
#